data_AF-A0A6J7KV10-F1
#
_entry.id   AF-A0A6J7KV10-F1
#
_cell.length_a   1.000
_cell.length_b   1.000
_cell.length_c   1.000
_cell.angle_alpha   90.00
_cell.angle_beta   90.00
_cell.angle_gamma   90.00
#
_symmetry.space_group_name_H-M   'P 1'
#
loop_
_entity.id
_entity.type
_entity.pdbx_description
1 polymer ?
#
loop_
_entity_poly.entity_id
_entity_poly.type
_entity_poly.pdbx_seq_one_letter_code
_entity_poly.pdbx_strand_id
1 'polypeptide(L)'
;MYLGKLCEIATPDDLYASPAHPYTAALLSAIPVADPEVNPTLRGGVGGEIPSPLAPPSGCRFRTRCPLATEKCAEEEPQIQEIRPNHFVACHFPLAEGQELPALEANIA
;
A
#
# COMPACT_ATOMS: atom_id res chain seq x y z
N MET A 1 -8.63 2.24 3.97
CA MET A 1 -8.78 3.71 3.76
C MET A 1 -7.50 4.41 4.23
N TYR A 2 -7.02 5.43 3.52
CA TYR A 2 -5.85 6.23 3.93
C TYR A 2 -6.16 7.72 3.77
N LEU A 3 -5.93 8.51 4.83
CA LEU A 3 -6.21 9.95 4.87
C LEU A 3 -7.59 10.30 4.28
N GLY A 4 -8.64 9.58 4.66
CA GLY A 4 -10.01 9.86 4.19
C GLY A 4 -10.32 9.45 2.75
N LYS A 5 -9.47 8.66 2.08
CA LYS A 5 -9.75 8.09 0.74
C LYS A 5 -9.78 6.56 0.80
N LEU A 6 -10.75 5.95 0.12
CA LEU A 6 -10.80 4.51 -0.07
C LEU A 6 -9.64 4.08 -0.95
N CYS A 7 -8.87 3.08 -0.50
CA CYS A 7 -7.71 2.57 -1.23
C CYS A 7 -8.03 1.24 -1.91
N GLU A 8 -8.78 0.39 -1.21
CA GLU A 8 -9.07 -0.97 -1.64
C GLU A 8 -10.31 -1.50 -0.90
N ILE A 9 -11.10 -2.32 -1.60
CA ILE A 9 -12.31 -3.00 -1.10
C ILE A 9 -12.31 -4.39 -1.71
N ALA A 10 -12.33 -5.43 -0.87
CA ALA A 10 -12.51 -6.82 -1.30
C ALA A 10 -13.04 -7.64 -0.11
N THR A 11 -13.23 -8.94 -0.31
CA THR A 11 -13.48 -9.85 0.82
C THR A 11 -12.24 -9.92 1.72
N PRO A 12 -12.38 -10.27 3.01
CA PRO A 12 -11.21 -10.47 3.87
C PRO A 12 -10.21 -11.45 3.27
N ASP A 13 -10.68 -12.60 2.78
CA ASP A 13 -9.82 -13.64 2.20
C ASP A 13 -9.00 -13.12 1.02
N ASP A 14 -9.63 -12.35 0.11
CA ASP A 14 -8.93 -11.74 -1.03
C ASP A 14 -7.91 -10.68 -0.60
N LEU A 15 -8.23 -9.88 0.42
CA LEU A 15 -7.28 -8.88 0.95
C LEU A 15 -6.06 -9.55 1.55
N TYR A 16 -6.24 -10.63 2.33
CA TYR A 16 -5.12 -11.37 2.93
C TYR A 16 -4.29 -12.12 1.89
N ALA A 17 -4.94 -12.72 0.89
CA ALA A 17 -4.27 -13.53 -0.12
C ALA A 17 -3.59 -12.71 -1.21
N SER A 18 -4.19 -11.59 -1.63
CA SER A 18 -3.77 -10.84 -2.83
C SER A 18 -4.10 -9.35 -2.74
N PRO A 19 -3.53 -8.63 -1.75
CA PRO A 19 -3.75 -7.19 -1.63
C PRO A 19 -3.20 -6.46 -2.86
N ALA A 20 -4.02 -5.64 -3.49
CA ALA A 20 -3.69 -4.95 -4.73
C ALA A 20 -3.12 -3.55 -4.50
N HIS A 21 -3.54 -2.84 -3.43
CA HIS A 21 -3.01 -1.52 -3.15
C HIS A 21 -1.73 -1.63 -2.30
N PRO A 22 -0.64 -0.92 -2.65
CA PRO A 22 0.60 -0.94 -1.87
C PRO A 22 0.41 -0.63 -0.38
N TYR A 23 -0.47 0.32 -0.05
CA TYR A 23 -0.87 0.57 1.35
C TYR A 23 -1.46 -0.66 2.06
N THR A 24 -2.39 -1.38 1.43
CA THR A 24 -3.03 -2.57 2.03
C THR A 24 -1.99 -3.67 2.23
N ALA A 25 -1.15 -3.94 1.22
CA ALA A 25 -0.07 -4.90 1.33
C ALA A 25 0.87 -4.57 2.50
N ALA A 26 1.16 -3.28 2.70
CA ALA A 26 2.02 -2.86 3.80
C ALA A 26 1.33 -2.89 5.18
N LEU A 27 0.01 -2.70 5.25
CA LEU A 27 -0.75 -2.93 6.48
C LEU A 27 -0.69 -4.40 6.90
N LEU A 28 -0.87 -5.30 5.93
CA LEU A 28 -0.86 -6.74 6.16
C LEU A 28 0.54 -7.25 6.48
N SER A 29 1.58 -6.67 5.87
CA SER A 29 2.98 -7.01 6.15
C SER A 29 3.39 -6.64 7.60
N ALA A 30 2.69 -5.70 8.24
CA ALA A 30 2.91 -5.30 9.62
C ALA A 30 2.25 -6.25 10.65
N ILE A 31 1.48 -7.26 10.21
CA ILE A 31 0.88 -8.23 11.11
C ILE A 31 1.98 -9.11 11.72
N PRO A 32 2.12 -9.16 13.06
CA PRO A 32 3.14 -9.97 13.70
C PRO A 32 2.94 -11.45 13.41
N VAL A 33 4.03 -12.15 13.10
CA VAL A 33 4.04 -13.62 13.02
C VAL A 33 4.42 -14.16 14.40
N ALA A 34 3.66 -15.14 14.90
CA ALA A 34 3.86 -15.72 16.23
C ALA A 34 5.05 -16.71 16.31
N ASP A 35 5.83 -16.81 15.25
CA ASP A 35 6.99 -17.69 15.14
C ASP A 35 8.27 -16.89 15.48
N PRO A 36 9.01 -17.25 16.53
CA PRO A 36 10.22 -16.53 16.93
C PRO A 36 11.36 -16.61 15.91
N GLU A 37 11.33 -17.57 14.98
CA GLU A 37 12.35 -17.73 13.94
C GLU A 37 12.12 -16.80 12.73
N VAL A 38 10.94 -16.18 12.63
CA VAL A 38 10.59 -15.28 11.53
C VAL A 38 11.12 -13.88 11.82
N ASN A 39 12.09 -13.44 11.01
CA ASN A 39 12.64 -12.09 11.12
C ASN A 39 11.57 -11.03 10.73
N PRO A 40 11.15 -10.13 11.64
CA PRO A 40 10.14 -9.12 11.36
C PRO A 40 10.61 -8.04 10.37
N THR A 41 11.92 -7.83 10.22
CA THR A 41 12.48 -6.71 9.46
C THR A 41 12.57 -6.97 7.95
N LEU A 42 12.33 -8.21 7.50
CA LEU A 42 12.38 -8.59 6.09
C LEU A 42 11.12 -8.22 5.29
N ARG A 43 10.09 -7.64 5.93
CA ARG A 43 8.81 -7.38 5.29
C ARG A 43 8.77 -6.00 4.64
N GLY A 44 8.27 -5.95 3.40
CA GLY A 44 8.10 -4.73 2.61
C GLY A 44 7.39 -3.65 3.41
N GLY A 45 8.05 -2.50 3.57
CA GLY A 45 7.68 -1.48 4.53
C GLY A 45 7.22 -0.18 3.87
N VAL A 46 6.53 0.64 4.67
CA VAL A 46 6.12 1.99 4.29
C VAL A 46 7.11 3.00 4.87
N GLY A 47 7.90 3.63 4.00
CA GLY A 47 8.86 4.65 4.40
C GLY A 47 8.18 6.00 4.65
N GLY A 48 8.92 6.92 5.28
CA GLY A 48 8.50 8.31 5.45
C GLY A 48 7.41 8.55 6.50
N GLU A 49 7.25 9.82 6.87
CA GLU A 49 6.29 10.28 7.86
C GLU A 49 4.85 10.32 7.30
N ILE A 50 3.87 10.25 8.19
CA ILE A 50 2.45 10.42 7.85
C ILE A 50 2.20 11.91 7.60
N PRO A 51 1.75 12.32 6.40
CA PRO A 51 1.47 13.72 6.12
C PRO A 51 0.21 14.19 6.83
N SER A 52 0.10 15.51 7.02
CA SER A 52 -1.05 16.13 7.68
C SER A 52 -2.35 15.89 6.90
N PRO A 53 -3.44 15.43 7.57
CA PRO A 53 -4.75 15.34 6.93
C PRO A 53 -5.35 16.69 6.50
N LEU A 54 -4.87 17.81 7.09
CA LEU A 54 -5.33 19.17 6.77
C LEU A 54 -4.76 19.69 5.45
N ALA A 55 -3.59 19.16 5.04
CA ALA A 55 -2.91 19.50 3.80
C ALA A 55 -2.44 18.20 3.13
N PRO A 56 -3.38 17.36 2.65
CA PRO A 56 -3.02 16.07 2.09
C PRO A 56 -2.19 16.25 0.81
N PRO A 57 -1.33 15.28 0.48
CA PRO A 57 -0.62 15.29 -0.79
C PRO A 57 -1.62 15.37 -1.98
N SER A 58 -1.24 16.05 -3.07
CA SER A 58 -1.98 16.07 -4.36
C SER A 58 -2.17 14.65 -4.94
N GLY A 59 -2.95 14.45 -6.00
CA GLY A 59 -3.08 13.13 -6.63
C GLY A 59 -3.35 11.97 -5.65
N CYS A 60 -2.51 10.92 -5.68
CA CYS A 60 -2.55 9.82 -4.73
C CYS A 60 -2.05 10.25 -3.33
N ARG A 61 -2.95 10.19 -2.34
CA ARG A 61 -2.64 10.55 -0.94
C ARG A 61 -1.56 9.68 -0.29
N PHE A 62 -1.35 8.46 -0.79
CA PHE A 62 -0.34 7.53 -0.28
C PHE A 62 1.04 7.69 -0.95
N ARG A 63 1.19 8.52 -1.99
CA ARG A 63 2.41 8.55 -2.81
C ARG A 63 3.69 8.84 -2.02
N THR A 64 3.62 9.67 -0.98
CA THR A 64 4.81 10.11 -0.22
C THR A 64 5.40 8.98 0.63
N ARG A 65 4.69 7.85 0.70
CA ARG A 65 4.99 6.68 1.50
C ARG A 65 4.95 5.39 0.68
N CYS A 66 4.48 5.45 -0.57
CA CYS A 66 4.39 4.32 -1.47
C CYS A 66 5.76 4.07 -2.12
N PRO A 67 6.36 2.87 -1.98
CA PRO A 67 7.64 2.58 -2.62
C PRO A 67 7.53 2.43 -4.15
N LEU A 68 6.30 2.34 -4.69
CA LEU A 68 6.02 2.24 -6.11
C LEU A 68 5.47 3.56 -6.70
N ALA A 69 5.61 4.68 -5.97
CA ALA A 69 5.12 5.97 -6.45
C ALA A 69 5.88 6.41 -7.71
N THR A 70 5.13 6.97 -8.67
CA THR A 70 5.66 7.61 -9.87
C THR A 70 5.11 9.03 -9.99
N GLU A 71 5.54 9.79 -10.99
CA GLU A 71 5.06 11.16 -11.23
C GLU A 71 3.53 11.22 -11.38
N LYS A 72 2.94 10.23 -12.05
CA LYS A 72 1.49 10.13 -12.21
C LYS A 72 0.75 10.11 -10.87
N CYS A 73 1.35 9.51 -9.84
CA CYS A 73 0.78 9.49 -8.50
C CYS A 73 0.78 10.87 -7.83
N ALA A 74 1.65 11.80 -8.23
CA ALA A 74 1.67 13.17 -7.76
C ALA A 74 0.68 14.09 -8.48
N GLU A 75 0.50 13.85 -9.78
CA GLU A 75 -0.33 14.66 -10.66
C GLU A 75 -1.81 14.28 -10.60
N GLU A 76 -2.12 12.99 -10.52
CA GLU A 76 -3.48 12.47 -10.70
C GLU A 76 -3.99 11.67 -9.50
N GLU A 77 -5.24 11.91 -9.08
CA GLU A 77 -5.90 11.09 -8.06
C GLU A 77 -6.38 9.78 -8.71
N PRO A 78 -5.92 8.61 -8.23
CA PRO A 78 -6.36 7.34 -8.78
C PRO A 78 -7.85 7.12 -8.48
N GLN A 79 -8.61 6.79 -9.51
CA GLN A 79 -10.02 6.45 -9.35
C GLN A 79 -10.18 5.00 -8.90
N ILE A 80 -11.24 4.73 -8.14
CA ILE A 80 -11.58 3.37 -7.76
C ILE A 80 -12.04 2.59 -8.99
N GLN A 81 -11.45 1.42 -9.21
CA GLN A 81 -11.77 0.53 -10.32
C GLN A 81 -11.85 -0.92 -9.84
N GLU A 82 -12.74 -1.69 -10.45
CA GLU A 82 -12.80 -3.13 -10.25
C GLU A 82 -11.68 -3.80 -11.04
N ILE A 83 -10.79 -4.52 -10.35
CA ILE A 83 -9.66 -5.22 -10.97
C ILE A 83 -9.87 -6.74 -11.02
N ARG A 84 -10.75 -7.26 -10.16
CA ARG A 84 -11.24 -8.65 -10.11
C ARG A 84 -12.68 -8.61 -9.57
N PRO A 85 -13.48 -9.67 -9.74
CA PRO A 85 -14.86 -9.68 -9.25
C PRO A 85 -14.94 -9.32 -7.76
N ASN A 86 -15.69 -8.26 -7.43
CA ASN A 86 -15.84 -7.73 -6.08
C ASN A 86 -14.53 -7.21 -5.42
N HIS A 87 -13.48 -6.96 -6.19
CA HIS A 87 -12.20 -6.43 -5.74
C HIS A 87 -11.92 -5.10 -6.41
N PHE A 88 -12.06 -4.02 -5.65
CA PHE A 88 -11.91 -2.66 -6.11
C PHE A 88 -10.65 -2.03 -5.52
N VAL A 89 -9.93 -1.25 -6.33
CA VAL A 89 -8.71 -0.57 -5.92
C VAL A 89 -8.65 0.84 -6.50
N ALA A 90 -8.17 1.80 -5.70
CA ALA A 90 -7.83 3.15 -6.15
C ALA A 90 -6.30 3.27 -6.26
N CYS A 91 -5.73 2.71 -7.33
CA CYS A 91 -4.29 2.73 -7.58
C CYS A 91 -3.99 2.83 -9.07
N HIS A 92 -2.99 3.64 -9.45
CA HIS A 92 -2.49 3.71 -10.83
C HIS A 92 -1.67 2.46 -11.22
N PHE A 93 -1.04 1.82 -10.25
CA PHE A 93 -0.18 0.64 -10.44
C PHE A 93 -0.49 -0.42 -9.36
N PRO A 94 -1.64 -1.11 -9.47
CA PRO A 94 -1.98 -2.18 -8.54
C PRO A 94 -0.92 -3.29 -8.57
N LEU A 95 -0.68 -3.91 -7.41
CA LEU A 95 0.16 -5.10 -7.30
C LEU A 95 -0.45 -6.26 -8.09
N ALA A 96 0.39 -6.98 -8.83
CA ALA A 96 0.01 -8.26 -9.39
C ALA A 96 -0.19 -9.31 -8.28
N GLU A 97 -0.88 -10.39 -8.61
CA GLU A 97 -1.06 -11.51 -7.68
C GLU A 97 0.30 -12.12 -7.29
N GLY A 98 0.54 -12.30 -5.99
CA GLY A 98 1.82 -12.78 -5.46
C GLY A 98 2.97 -11.77 -5.50
N GLN A 99 2.73 -10.51 -5.94
CA GLN A 99 3.76 -9.48 -5.94
C GLN A 99 3.95 -8.91 -4.52
N GLU A 100 5.18 -9.01 -4.01
CA GLU A 100 5.54 -8.39 -2.74
C GLU A 100 5.95 -6.92 -2.92
N LEU A 101 5.77 -6.14 -1.86
CA LEU A 101 6.36 -4.80 -1.80
C LEU A 101 7.89 -4.92 -1.71
N PRO A 102 8.64 -4.06 -2.40
CA PRO A 102 10.07 -4.01 -2.20
C PRO A 102 10.37 -3.72 -0.72
N ALA A 103 11.40 -4.39 -0.20
CA ALA A 103 11.93 -4.05 1.12
C ALA A 103 12.35 -2.57 1.12
N LEU A 104 12.05 -1.85 2.21
CA LEU A 104 12.68 -0.55 2.40
C LEU A 104 14.17 -0.80 2.55
N GLU A 105 14.98 -0.21 1.66
CA GLU A 105 16.39 -0.05 1.98
C GLU A 105 16.45 0.78 3.26
N ALA A 106 17.00 0.19 4.33
CA ALA A 106 17.33 0.91 5.52
C ALA A 106 18.37 1.95 5.13
N ASN A 107 17.95 3.20 4.90
CA ASN A 107 18.86 4.33 4.91
C ASN A 107 19.44 4.41 6.33
N ILE A 108 20.52 3.68 6.56
CA ILE A 108 21.41 3.86 7.68
C ILE A 108 22.29 5.05 7.32
N ALA A 109 22.05 6.15 8.05
CA ALA A 109 22.84 7.38 8.13
C ALA A 109 22.76 8.34 6.93
#